data_AF-A0A0R3QEK5-F1
#
_entry.id   AF-A0A0R3QEK5-F1
#
_cell.length_a   1.000
_cell.length_b   1.000
_cell.length_c   1.000
_cell.angle_alpha   90.00
_cell.angle_beta   90.00
_cell.angle_gamma   90.00
#
_symmetry.space_group_name_H-M   'P 1'
#
loop_
_entity.id
_entity.type
_entity.pdbx_description
1 polymer ?
#
loop_
_entity_poly.entity_id
_entity_poly.type
_entity_poly.pdbx_seq_one_letter_code
_entity_poly.pdbx_strand_id
1 'polypeptide(L)'
;MLDWLEIVNKAGGEAAWVTQQKNFPKRNGKRQKPKDSNEIIEMILKTEFVQKVIREECAKRNTTRKLLSDEARLILCSIAHEMQMLVIRSVGYVIAKTVRIIYNGIYFNDEQLLRIRECSIDDPIIFM
;
A
#
# COMPACT_ATOMS: atom_id res chain seq x y z
N MET A 1 11.43 13.13 16.44
CA MET A 1 10.30 12.41 15.79
C MET A 1 10.00 13.16 14.51
N LEU A 2 9.96 12.49 13.34
CA LEU A 2 9.66 13.16 12.07
C LEU A 2 8.18 13.58 12.06
N ASP A 3 7.91 14.88 11.92
CA ASP A 3 6.55 15.37 11.74
C ASP A 3 6.08 15.04 10.31
N TRP A 4 5.28 13.98 10.23
CA TRP A 4 4.69 13.52 8.98
C TRP A 4 3.88 14.61 8.28
N LEU A 5 3.15 15.45 9.03
CA LEU A 5 2.32 16.50 8.45
C LEU A 5 3.19 17.56 7.79
N GLU A 6 4.33 17.91 8.40
CA GLU A 6 5.28 18.85 7.81
C GLU A 6 5.82 18.33 6.46
N ILE A 7 6.12 17.03 6.37
CA ILE A 7 6.57 16.40 5.11
C ILE A 7 5.49 16.48 4.03
N VAL A 8 4.24 16.16 4.38
CA VAL A 8 3.10 16.21 3.45
C VAL A 8 2.82 17.64 3.01
N ASN A 9 2.88 18.62 3.92
CA ASN A 9 2.68 20.03 3.62
C ASN A 9 3.79 20.58 2.72
N LYS A 10 5.06 20.25 2.98
CA LYS A 10 6.20 20.62 2.13
C LYS A 10 6.08 20.06 0.70
N ALA A 11 5.45 18.90 0.56
CA ALA A 11 5.16 18.30 -0.74
C ALA A 11 3.97 18.95 -1.48
N GLY A 12 3.25 19.90 -0.87
CA GLY A 12 2.07 20.57 -1.45
C GLY A 12 0.72 19.95 -1.04
N GLY A 13 0.69 19.18 0.04
CA GLY A 13 -0.52 18.52 0.55
C GLY A 13 -0.63 17.05 0.15
N GLU A 14 -1.69 16.39 0.60
CA GLU A 14 -1.87 14.93 0.50
C GLU A 14 -1.85 14.45 -0.96
N ALA A 15 -2.56 15.15 -1.86
CA ALA A 15 -2.62 14.78 -3.26
C ALA A 15 -1.27 14.91 -3.96
N ALA A 16 -0.54 16.00 -3.71
CA ALA A 16 0.78 16.22 -4.26
C ALA A 16 1.80 15.22 -3.68
N TRP A 17 1.73 14.93 -2.38
CA TRP A 17 2.60 13.96 -1.72
C TRP A 17 2.41 12.52 -2.24
N VAL A 18 1.19 12.10 -2.58
CA VAL A 18 0.93 10.75 -3.11
C VAL A 18 1.30 10.63 -4.60
N THR A 19 1.17 11.72 -5.36
CA THR A 19 1.45 11.72 -6.80
C THR A 19 2.88 12.08 -7.15
N GLN A 20 3.64 12.66 -6.22
CA GLN A 20 5.03 13.06 -6.43
C GLN A 20 5.88 11.90 -6.96
N GLN A 21 6.83 12.24 -7.83
CA GLN A 21 7.79 11.28 -8.32
C GLN A 21 8.78 10.93 -7.20
N LYS A 22 8.70 9.69 -6.70
CA LYS A 22 9.58 9.21 -5.65
C LYS A 22 10.88 8.69 -6.26
N ASN A 23 12.00 9.26 -5.83
CA ASN A 23 13.33 8.76 -6.18
C ASN A 23 13.68 7.59 -5.27
N PHE A 24 13.26 6.38 -5.67
CA PHE A 24 13.67 5.17 -4.96
C PHE A 24 15.15 4.88 -5.21
N PRO A 25 15.88 4.35 -4.21
CA PRO A 25 17.28 3.97 -4.39
C PRO A 25 17.39 3.01 -5.57
N LYS A 26 18.21 3.39 -6.55
CA LYS A 26 18.44 2.56 -7.74
C LYS A 26 19.29 1.37 -7.33
N ARG A 27 18.88 0.17 -7.73
CA ARG A 27 19.69 -1.04 -7.54
C ARG A 27 21.03 -0.86 -8.26
N ASN A 28 22.14 -1.04 -7.56
CA ASN A 28 23.47 -1.09 -8.16
C ASN A 28 23.59 -2.37 -9.00
N GLY A 29 23.73 -2.24 -10.33
CA GLY A 29 23.83 -3.37 -11.26
C GLY A 29 23.40 -3.03 -12.69
N LYS A 30 23.53 -3.99 -13.61
CA LYS A 30 23.06 -3.83 -15.00
C LYS A 30 21.57 -3.47 -15.00
N ARG A 31 21.24 -2.34 -15.61
CA ARG A 31 19.87 -1.84 -15.75
C ARG A 31 19.08 -2.86 -16.58
N GLN A 32 18.26 -3.68 -15.93
CA GLN A 32 17.38 -4.58 -16.66
C GLN A 32 16.32 -3.74 -17.37
N LYS A 33 16.01 -4.09 -18.62
CA LYS A 33 14.91 -3.47 -19.36
C LYS A 33 13.63 -3.60 -18.51
N PRO A 34 12.82 -2.52 -18.37
CA PRO A 34 11.51 -2.64 -17.75
C PRO A 34 10.71 -3.71 -18.49
N LYS A 35 10.21 -4.69 -17.75
CA LYS A 35 9.42 -5.80 -18.27
C LYS A 35 7.96 -5.39 -18.34
N ASP A 36 7.29 -5.78 -19.42
CA ASP A 36 5.84 -5.62 -19.51
C ASP A 36 5.14 -6.54 -18.50
N SER A 37 3.91 -6.20 -18.11
CA SER A 37 3.09 -7.03 -17.22
C SER A 37 2.96 -8.47 -17.73
N ASN A 38 2.80 -8.67 -19.05
CA ASN A 38 2.73 -10.03 -19.61
C ASN A 38 4.06 -10.79 -19.46
N GLU A 39 5.20 -10.12 -19.61
CA GLU A 39 6.51 -10.74 -19.42
C GLU A 39 6.71 -11.17 -17.96
N ILE A 40 6.23 -10.37 -17.01
CA ILE A 40 6.28 -10.69 -15.57
C ILE A 40 5.37 -11.90 -15.26
N ILE A 41 4.14 -11.91 -15.78
CA ILE A 41 3.19 -13.02 -15.60
C ILE A 41 3.78 -14.33 -16.15
N GLU A 42 4.37 -14.29 -17.35
CA GLU A 42 5.06 -15.43 -17.95
C GLU A 42 6.21 -15.94 -17.08
N MET A 43 7.00 -15.04 -16.50
CA MET A 43 8.08 -15.43 -15.59
C MET A 43 7.56 -16.09 -14.31
N ILE A 44 6.49 -15.54 -13.71
CA ILE A 44 5.87 -16.11 -12.52
C ILE A 44 5.36 -17.52 -12.84
N LEU A 45 4.60 -17.67 -13.93
CA LEU A 45 4.07 -18.98 -14.33
C LEU A 45 5.19 -19.99 -14.62
N LYS A 46 6.32 -19.58 -15.18
CA LYS A 46 7.47 -20.47 -15.43
C LYS A 46 8.29 -20.83 -14.18
N THR A 47 8.03 -20.19 -13.04
CA THR A 47 8.76 -20.45 -11.81
C THR A 47 8.49 -21.88 -11.32
N GLU A 48 9.54 -22.60 -10.93
CA GLU A 48 9.45 -24.01 -10.53
C GLU A 48 8.42 -24.24 -9.41
N PHE A 49 8.41 -23.36 -8.41
CA PHE A 49 7.44 -23.39 -7.32
C PHE A 49 5.99 -23.35 -7.82
N VAL A 50 5.68 -22.40 -8.71
CA VAL A 50 4.34 -22.25 -9.29
C VAL A 50 3.98 -23.48 -10.12
N GLN A 51 4.92 -23.99 -10.91
CA GLN A 51 4.71 -25.20 -11.70
C GLN A 51 4.47 -26.45 -10.84
N LYS A 52 5.14 -26.55 -9.69
CA LYS A 52 4.91 -27.62 -8.71
C LYS A 52 3.49 -27.52 -8.13
N VAL A 53 3.08 -26.34 -7.67
CA VAL A 53 1.73 -26.11 -7.14
C VAL A 53 0.65 -26.41 -8.19
N ILE A 54 0.85 -25.99 -9.44
CA ILE A 54 -0.07 -26.31 -10.54
C ILE A 54 -0.21 -27.83 -10.72
N ARG A 55 0.90 -28.59 -10.68
CA ARG A 55 0.84 -30.06 -10.81
C ARG A 55 0.08 -30.71 -9.65
N GLU A 56 0.33 -30.27 -8.42
CA GLU A 56 -0.37 -30.77 -7.23
C GLU A 56 -1.86 -30.50 -7.31
N GLU A 57 -2.26 -29.29 -7.71
CA GLU A 57 -3.67 -28.92 -7.86
C GLU A 57 -4.35 -29.63 -9.04
N CYS A 58 -3.64 -29.87 -10.15
CA CYS A 58 -4.16 -30.70 -11.24
C CYS A 58 -4.52 -32.10 -10.78
N ALA A 59 -3.66 -32.73 -9.95
CA ALA A 59 -3.90 -34.04 -9.40
C ALA A 59 -5.11 -34.06 -8.45
N LYS A 60 -5.25 -33.04 -7.59
CA LYS A 60 -6.39 -32.92 -6.67
C LYS A 60 -7.73 -32.70 -7.37
N ARG A 61 -7.75 -31.83 -8.37
CA ARG A 61 -8.98 -31.41 -9.05
C ARG A 61 -9.32 -32.25 -10.28
N ASN A 62 -8.48 -33.24 -10.61
CA ASN A 62 -8.58 -34.07 -11.82
C ASN A 62 -8.73 -33.24 -13.11
N THR A 63 -7.87 -32.23 -13.28
CA THR A 63 -7.89 -31.29 -14.41
C THR A 63 -6.54 -31.24 -15.12
N THR A 64 -6.53 -30.72 -16.33
CA THR A 64 -5.33 -30.59 -17.15
C THR A 64 -4.48 -29.41 -16.72
N ARG A 65 -3.15 -29.57 -16.85
CA ARG A 65 -2.17 -28.52 -16.59
C ARG A 65 -2.41 -27.26 -17.41
N LYS A 66 -2.89 -27.42 -18.65
CA LYS A 66 -3.20 -26.28 -19.53
C LYS A 66 -4.32 -25.43 -18.94
N LEU A 67 -5.43 -26.07 -18.58
CA LEU A 67 -6.61 -25.37 -18.05
C LEU A 67 -6.29 -24.64 -16.74
N LEU A 68 -5.58 -25.29 -15.82
CA LEU A 68 -5.18 -24.66 -14.56
C LEU A 68 -4.13 -23.53 -14.76
N SER A 69 -3.25 -23.67 -15.75
CA SER A 69 -2.28 -22.61 -16.10
C SER A 69 -2.96 -21.41 -16.75
N ASP A 70 -3.99 -21.62 -17.58
CA ASP A 70 -4.78 -20.56 -18.18
C ASP A 70 -5.60 -19.82 -17.10
N GLU A 71 -6.17 -20.55 -16.13
CA GLU A 71 -6.84 -19.98 -14.97
C GLU A 71 -5.87 -19.13 -14.12
N ALA A 72 -4.69 -19.68 -13.79
CA ALA A 72 -3.67 -18.94 -13.05
C ALA A 72 -3.23 -17.66 -13.79
N ARG A 73 -3.13 -17.72 -15.12
CA ARG A 73 -2.84 -16.55 -15.95
C ARG A 73 -3.92 -15.49 -15.83
N LEU A 74 -5.20 -15.87 -15.90
CA LEU A 74 -6.32 -14.94 -15.77
C LEU A 74 -6.33 -14.23 -14.41
N ILE A 75 -6.06 -14.97 -13.34
CA ILE A 75 -5.94 -14.41 -11.98
C ILE A 75 -4.81 -13.37 -11.93
N LEU A 76 -3.63 -13.72 -12.45
CA LEU A 76 -2.48 -12.81 -12.47
C LEU A 76 -2.74 -11.56 -13.33
N CYS A 77 -3.44 -11.70 -14.46
CA CYS A 77 -3.86 -10.57 -15.29
C CYS A 77 -4.83 -9.65 -14.55
N SER A 78 -5.80 -10.22 -13.82
CA SER A 78 -6.75 -9.44 -13.00
C SER A 78 -6.01 -8.65 -11.91
N ILE A 79 -5.08 -9.27 -11.19
CA ILE A 79 -4.24 -8.59 -10.18
C ILE A 79 -3.41 -7.47 -10.83
N ALA A 80 -2.77 -7.74 -11.96
CA ALA A 80 -1.97 -6.75 -12.67
C ALA A 80 -2.80 -5.53 -13.13
N HIS A 81 -4.05 -5.76 -13.54
CA HIS A 81 -4.97 -4.70 -13.92
C HIS A 81 -5.50 -3.92 -12.71
N GLU A 82 -5.75 -4.56 -11.57
CA GLU A 82 -6.19 -3.89 -10.34
C GLU A 82 -5.09 -3.05 -9.69
N MET A 83 -3.82 -3.46 -9.84
CA MET A 83 -2.66 -2.70 -9.36
C MET A 83 -2.24 -1.54 -10.28
N GLN A 84 -3.22 -0.87 -10.92
CA GLN A 84 -2.96 0.37 -11.65
C GLN A 84 -2.46 1.45 -10.67
N MET A 85 -1.42 2.19 -11.07
CA MET A 85 -0.86 3.29 -10.27
C MET A 85 -1.91 4.32 -9.84
N LEU A 86 -2.99 4.49 -10.60
CA LEU A 86 -4.11 5.35 -10.22
C LEU A 86 -4.86 4.83 -8.99
N VAL A 87 -5.11 3.52 -8.90
CA VAL A 87 -5.76 2.88 -7.75
C VAL A 87 -4.86 2.97 -6.52
N ILE A 88 -3.55 2.72 -6.69
CA ILE A 88 -2.59 2.85 -5.59
C ILE A 88 -2.54 4.30 -5.09
N ARG A 89 -2.58 5.28 -5.99
CA ARG A 89 -2.59 6.70 -5.65
C ARG A 89 -3.90 7.11 -4.96
N SER A 90 -5.05 6.61 -5.37
CA SER A 90 -6.32 6.95 -4.71
C SER A 90 -6.37 6.41 -3.28
N VAL A 91 -5.96 5.17 -3.06
CA VAL A 91 -5.85 4.58 -1.72
C VAL A 91 -4.85 5.37 -0.86
N GLY A 92 -3.68 5.69 -1.41
CA GLY A 92 -2.67 6.50 -0.72
C GLY A 92 -3.21 7.86 -0.28
N TYR A 93 -4.02 8.51 -1.13
CA TYR A 93 -4.65 9.79 -0.79
C TYR A 93 -5.64 9.66 0.37
N VAL A 94 -6.51 8.65 0.33
CA VAL A 94 -7.47 8.39 1.42
C VAL A 94 -6.74 8.19 2.74
N ILE A 95 -5.69 7.37 2.77
CA ILE A 95 -4.89 7.14 3.97
C ILE A 95 -4.25 8.45 4.46
N ALA A 96 -3.57 9.19 3.58
CA ALA A 96 -2.93 10.45 3.95
C ALA A 96 -3.95 11.46 4.51
N LYS A 97 -5.15 11.51 3.93
CA LYS A 97 -6.24 12.38 4.37
C LYS A 97 -6.77 11.97 5.74
N THR A 98 -7.03 10.69 5.96
CA THR A 98 -7.51 10.16 7.25
C THR A 98 -6.49 10.43 8.36
N VAL A 99 -5.21 10.17 8.11
CA VAL A 99 -4.13 10.48 9.06
C VAL A 99 -4.16 11.96 9.43
N ARG A 100 -4.26 12.86 8.44
CA ARG A 100 -4.34 14.31 8.72
C ARG A 100 -5.56 14.67 9.56
N ILE A 101 -6.73 14.09 9.28
CA ILE A 101 -7.94 14.35 10.07
C ILE A 101 -7.74 13.91 11.53
N ILE A 102 -7.18 12.72 11.75
CA ILE A 102 -6.91 12.20 13.09
C ILE A 102 -5.94 13.13 13.83
N TYR A 103 -4.80 13.46 13.22
CA TYR A 103 -3.81 14.33 13.86
C TYR A 103 -4.34 15.75 14.09
N ASN A 104 -5.08 16.33 13.14
CA ASN A 104 -5.71 17.63 13.34
C ASN A 104 -6.76 17.58 14.45
N GLY A 105 -7.53 16.49 14.58
CA GLY A 105 -8.49 16.30 15.66
C GLY A 105 -7.80 16.18 17.03
N ILE A 106 -6.66 15.50 17.09
CA ILE A 106 -5.83 15.42 18.31
C ILE A 106 -5.25 16.81 18.65
N TYR A 107 -4.69 17.53 17.67
CA TYR A 107 -4.13 18.88 17.86
C TYR A 107 -5.20 19.93 18.20
N PHE A 108 -6.41 19.81 17.66
CA PHE A 108 -7.52 20.71 18.00
C PHE A 108 -8.01 20.49 19.43
N ASN A 109 -7.81 19.28 19.98
CA ASN A 109 -8.13 18.96 21.36
C ASN A 109 -6.98 19.33 22.33
N ASP A 110 -5.83 19.81 21.85
CA ASP A 110 -4.67 20.04 22.71
C ASP A 110 -4.92 21.17 23.72
N GLU A 111 -5.59 22.25 23.31
CA GLU A 111 -6.01 23.31 24.25
C GLU A 111 -7.03 22.82 25.28
N GLN A 112 -7.94 21.92 24.90
CA GLN A 112 -8.96 21.37 25.78
C GLN A 112 -8.34 20.34 26.73
N LEU A 113 -7.39 19.52 26.26
CA LEU A 113 -6.60 18.59 27.05
C LEU A 113 -5.67 19.33 28.02
N LEU A 114 -5.08 20.45 27.60
CA LEU A 114 -4.30 21.34 28.46
C LEU A 114 -5.18 21.97 29.54
N ARG A 115 -6.37 22.47 29.20
CA ARG A 115 -7.33 22.97 30.20
C ARG A 115 -7.76 21.88 31.18
N ILE A 116 -8.06 20.67 30.70
CA ILE A 116 -8.39 19.55 31.58
C ILE A 116 -7.21 19.23 32.48
N ARG A 117 -5.98 19.21 31.95
CA ARG A 117 -4.76 19.02 32.74
C ARG A 117 -4.60 20.10 33.82
N GLU A 118 -4.83 21.37 33.48
CA GLU A 118 -4.76 22.49 34.44
C GLU A 118 -5.83 22.35 35.53
N CYS A 119 -7.09 22.07 35.16
CA CYS A 119 -8.16 21.78 36.11
C CYS A 119 -7.87 20.55 36.98
N SER A 120 -7.15 19.56 36.43
CA SER A 120 -6.79 18.32 37.13
C SER A 120 -5.73 18.50 38.23
N ILE A 121 -5.05 19.66 38.28
CA ILE A 121 -4.07 19.97 39.34
C ILE A 121 -4.78 20.20 40.67
N ASP A 122 -5.93 20.89 40.62
CA ASP A 122 -6.71 21.24 41.81
C ASP A 122 -7.80 20.19 42.10
N ASP A 123 -8.41 19.63 41.05
CA ASP A 123 -9.47 18.61 41.16
C ASP A 123 -9.16 17.41 40.24
N PRO A 124 -8.71 16.25 40.75
CA PRO A 124 -8.33 15.13 39.89
C PRO A 124 -9.53 14.59 39.08
N ILE A 125 -9.46 14.76 37.76
CA ILE A 125 -10.50 14.30 36.82
C ILE A 125 -10.19 12.86 36.40
N ILE A 126 -11.11 11.94 36.69
CA ILE A 126 -11.07 10.56 36.19
C ILE A 126 -11.90 10.49 34.91
N PHE A 127 -11.26 10.19 33.78
CA PHE A 127 -11.96 9.84 32.55
C PHE A 127 -12.48 8.41 32.67
N MET A 128 -13.82 8.25 32.75
CA MET A 128 -14.50 6.97 32.53
C MET A 128 -15.02 6.87 31.10
#